data_AF-D6BE73-F1
#
_entry.id   AF-D6BE73-F1
#
_cell.length_a   1.000
_cell.length_b   1.000
_cell.length_c   1.000
_cell.angle_alpha   90.00
_cell.angle_beta   90.00
_cell.angle_gamma   90.00
#
_symmetry.space_group_name_H-M   'P 1'
#
loop_
_entity.id
_entity.type
_entity.pdbx_description
1 polymer ?
#
loop_
_entity_poly.entity_id
_entity_poly.type
_entity_poly.pdbx_seq_one_letter_code
_entity_poly.pdbx_strand_id
1 'polypeptide(L)' 'MNGKIGRPKVEKPKNIRYSVRLDLEIEEKLKQYCKNNRITKGEAIRRGLDLLLENKKS' A
#
# COMPACT_ATOMS: atom_id res chain seq x y z
N MET A 1 23.50 -26.95 15.53
CA MET A 1 22.22 -26.36 15.99
C MET A 1 21.89 -25.17 15.10
N ASN A 2 21.10 -25.35 14.04
CA ASN A 2 20.60 -24.22 13.25
C ASN A 2 19.17 -23.93 13.70
N GLY A 3 19.04 -23.04 14.68
CA GLY A 3 17.75 -22.46 15.03
C GLY A 3 17.18 -21.81 13.78
N LYS A 4 15.99 -22.25 13.35
CA LYS A 4 15.26 -21.57 12.28
C LYS A 4 15.03 -20.14 12.75
N ILE A 5 15.85 -19.19 12.28
CA ILE A 5 15.62 -17.77 12.49
C ILE A 5 14.32 -17.49 11.75
N GLY A 6 13.20 -17.48 12.49
CA GLY A 6 11.90 -17.11 11.95
C GLY A 6 11.93 -15.67 11.43
N ARG A 7 10.84 -15.24 10.81
CA ARG A 7 10.71 -13.81 10.45
C ARG A 7 10.91 -12.98 11.73
N PRO A 8 11.77 -11.95 11.71
CA PRO A 8 11.97 -11.09 12.87
C PRO A 8 10.63 -10.55 13.35
N LYS A 9 10.45 -10.45 14.68
CA LYS A 9 9.26 -9.84 15.27
C LYS A 9 9.23 -8.37 14.86
N VAL A 10 8.43 -8.06 13.85
CA VAL A 10 8.08 -6.70 13.46
C VAL A 10 6.88 -6.30 14.30
N GLU A 11 6.95 -5.16 15.00
CA GLU A 11 5.88 -4.69 15.89
C GLU A 11 4.56 -4.39 15.14
N LYS A 12 4.63 -4.01 13.86
CA LYS A 12 3.46 -3.75 13.01
C LYS A 12 3.62 -4.40 11.64
N PRO A 13 3.43 -5.73 11.55
CA PRO A 13 3.59 -6.42 10.28
C PRO A 13 2.44 -6.01 9.34
N LYS A 14 2.77 -5.66 8.10
CA LYS A 14 1.80 -5.35 7.04
C LYS A 14 1.20 -6.65 6.48
N ASN A 15 0.53 -7.41 7.34
CA ASN A 15 0.04 -8.77 7.04
C ASN A 15 -1.29 -8.79 6.28
N ILE A 16 -2.04 -7.70 6.28
CA ILE A 16 -3.34 -7.64 5.60
C ILE A 16 -3.11 -7.34 4.12
N ARG A 17 -3.48 -8.30 3.27
CA ARG A 17 -3.45 -8.17 1.82
C ARG A 17 -4.86 -7.99 1.29
N TYR A 18 -5.08 -6.91 0.56
CA TYR A 18 -6.30 -6.68 -0.22
C TYR A 18 -5.99 -6.85 -1.71
N SER A 19 -6.91 -7.50 -2.43
CA SER A 19 -6.89 -7.60 -3.88
C SER A 19 -8.08 -6.81 -4.42
N VAL A 20 -7.80 -5.78 -5.22
CA VAL A 20 -8.82 -4.90 -5.80
C VAL A 20 -8.65 -4.93 -7.31
N ARG A 21 -9.77 -5.03 -8.05
CA ARG A 21 -9.77 -4.89 -9.51
C ARG A 21 -9.89 -3.40 -9.84
N LEU A 22 -9.03 -2.95 -10.74
CA LEU A 22 -9.02 -1.56 -11.23
C LEU A 22 -9.24 -1.60 -12.73
N ASP A 23 -9.97 -0.61 -13.23
CA ASP A 23 -10.08 -0.35 -14.66
C ASP A 23 -8.75 0.15 -15.24
N LEU A 24 -8.60 0.01 -16.56
CA LEU A 24 -7.39 0.42 -17.27
C LEU A 24 -7.03 1.87 -17.02
N GLU A 25 -8.02 2.77 -17.06
CA GLU A 25 -7.82 4.21 -16.85
C GLU A 25 -7.23 4.52 -15.46
N ILE A 26 -7.75 3.86 -14.42
CA ILE A 26 -7.29 4.06 -13.04
C ILE A 26 -5.89 3.49 -12.85
N GLU A 27 -5.58 2.34 -13.44
CA GLU A 27 -4.24 1.76 -13.41
C GLU A 27 -3.21 2.67 -14.11
N GLU A 28 -3.57 3.29 -15.24
CA GLU A 28 -2.67 4.26 -15.89
C GLU A 28 -2.43 5.50 -15.04
N LYS A 29 -3.49 6.09 -14.48
CA LYS A 29 -3.39 7.22 -13.54
C LYS A 29 -2.51 6.86 -12.35
N LEU A 30 -2.70 5.67 -11.76
CA LEU A 30 -1.90 5.18 -10.64
C LEU A 30 -0.43 5.01 -11.02
N LYS A 31 -0.13 4.43 -12.20
CA LYS A 31 1.25 4.28 -12.69
C LYS A 31 1.93 5.63 -12.88
N GLN A 32 1.26 6.60 -13.50
CA GLN A 32 1.82 7.95 -13.71
C GLN A 32 2.08 8.64 -12.37
N TYR A 33 1.11 8.57 -11.45
CA TYR A 33 1.27 9.12 -10.10
C TYR A 33 2.46 8.48 -9.36
N CYS A 34 2.59 7.15 -9.41
CA CYS A 34 3.71 6.44 -8.80
C CYS A 34 5.06 6.84 -9.41
N LYS A 35 5.12 6.99 -10.75
CA LYS A 35 6.33 7.40 -11.48
C LYS A 35 6.77 8.81 -11.09
N ASN A 36 5.83 9.75 -11.05
CA ASN A 36 6.11 11.15 -10.73
C ASN A 36 6.55 11.34 -9.28
N ASN A 37 5.95 10.60 -8.35
CA ASN A 37 6.24 10.70 -6.92
C ASN A 37 7.34 9.71 -6.44
N ARG A 38 7.85 8.84 -7.32
CA ARG A 38 8.80 7.75 -6.99
C ARG A 38 8.36 6.87 -5.82
N ILE A 39 7.06 6.56 -5.77
CA ILE A 39 6.47 5.70 -4.74
C ILE A 39 5.93 4.39 -5.34
N THR A 40 5.72 3.40 -4.48
CA THR A 40 5.10 2.13 -4.90
C THR A 40 3.58 2.26 -4.99
N LYS A 41 2.94 1.45 -5.83
CA LYS A 41 1.46 1.38 -5.92
C LYS A 41 0.80 1.15 -4.57
N GLY A 42 1.37 0.24 -3.76
CA GLY A 42 0.86 -0.05 -2.43
C GLY A 42 0.99 1.12 -1.46
N GLU A 43 1.98 2.00 -1.65
CA GLU A 43 2.09 3.22 -0.87
C GLU A 43 1.09 4.29 -1.35
N ALA A 44 0.94 4.46 -2.67
CA ALA A 44 -0.05 5.36 -3.24
C ALA A 44 -1.49 5.02 -2.78
N ILE A 45 -1.85 3.73 -2.79
CA ILE A 45 -3.16 3.26 -2.29
C ILE A 45 -3.31 3.54 -0.79
N ARG A 46 -2.26 3.36 0.02
CA ARG A 46 -2.31 3.69 1.46
C ARG A 46 -2.54 5.18 1.70
N ARG A 47 -1.82 6.05 0.97
CA ARG A 47 -2.03 7.50 1.06
C ARG A 47 -3.45 7.89 0.64
N GLY A 48 -3.98 7.26 -0.42
CA GLY A 48 -5.36 7.45 -0.83
C GLY A 48 -6.37 7.07 0.27
N LEU A 49 -6.14 5.94 0.95
CA LEU A 49 -6.97 5.54 2.10
C LEU A 49 -6.87 6.53 3.27
N ASP A 50 -5.66 6.99 3.60
CA ASP A 50 -5.44 7.97 4.67
C ASP A 50 -6.22 9.26 4.39
N LEU A 51 -6.08 9.81 3.18
CA LEU A 51 -6.82 10.98 2.73
C LEU A 51 -8.34 10.77 2.78
N LEU A 52 -8.85 9.61 2.34
CA LEU A 52 -10.28 9.30 2.40
C LEU A 52 -10.80 9.22 3.84
N LEU A 53 -10.00 8.72 4.77
CA LEU A 53 -10.35 8.59 6.19
C LEU A 53 -10.22 9.92 6.95
N GLU A 54 -9.23 10.75 6.60
CA GLU A 54 -9.06 12.10 7.15
C GLU A 54 -10.21 13.03 6.73
N ASN A 55 -10.62 12.98 5.46
CA ASN A 55 -11.73 13.80 4.95
C ASN A 55 -13.10 13.41 5.54
N LYS A 56 -13.22 12.23 6.16
CA LYS A 56 -14.47 11.77 6.79
C LYS A 56 -14.63 12.21 8.25
N LYS A 57 -13.63 12.91 8.81
CA LYS A 57 -13.68 13.46 10.18
C LYS A 57 -14.32 14.85 10.28
N SER A 58 -14.87 15.39 9.19
CA SER A 58 -15.60 16.66 9.20
C SER A 58 -17.08 16.50 9.50
#